data_AF-A0A968Y3U6-F1
#
_entry.id   AF-A0A968Y3U6-F1
#
_cell.length_a   1.000
_cell.length_b   1.000
_cell.length_c   1.000
_cell.angle_alpha   90.00
_cell.angle_beta   90.00
_cell.angle_gamma   90.00
#
_symmetry.space_group_name_H-M   'P 1'
#
loop_
_entity.id
_entity.type
_entity.pdbx_description
1 polymer ?
#
loop_
_entity_poly.entity_id
_entity_poly.type
_entity_poly.pdbx_seq_one_letter_code
_entity_poly.pdbx_strand_id
1 'polypeptide(L)'
;MGKKKAKFSDVWVNQTALGKQFGLSAVAIGKKLKELGLRGENGKPTDRALSEEYCKSTPLKDGTPFFMWHKKKVSELMQDSGQEKLNSQEVKVRELADAWVRINKQFQDAVSGIEEEICFEEAKEIEKEVKRRNLTDRVNEILRDRKFEGTFIA
;
A
#
# COMPACT_ATOMS: atom_id res chain seq x y z
N MET A 1 -2.41 29.53 -16.69
CA MET A 1 -1.99 28.18 -16.23
C MET A 1 -3.24 27.33 -16.01
N GLY A 2 -3.48 26.31 -16.83
CA GLY A 2 -4.66 25.44 -16.68
C GLY A 2 -4.52 24.52 -15.48
N LYS A 3 -5.49 24.52 -14.56
CA LYS A 3 -5.54 23.54 -13.45
C LYS A 3 -5.65 22.14 -14.07
N LYS A 4 -4.62 21.29 -13.89
CA LYS A 4 -4.69 19.86 -14.24
C LYS A 4 -5.89 19.26 -13.50
N LYS A 5 -6.82 18.63 -14.24
CA LYS A 5 -7.93 17.89 -13.63
C LYS A 5 -7.35 16.79 -12.73
N ALA A 6 -7.86 16.67 -11.51
CA ALA A 6 -7.46 15.62 -10.57
C ALA A 6 -7.76 14.24 -11.17
N LYS A 7 -6.82 13.29 -11.05
CA LYS A 7 -7.03 11.92 -11.51
C LYS A 7 -7.98 11.21 -10.55
N PHE A 8 -8.70 10.21 -11.07
CA PHE A 8 -9.57 9.38 -10.24
C PHE A 8 -8.82 8.77 -9.04
N SER A 9 -7.59 8.30 -9.27
CA SER A 9 -6.70 7.72 -8.25
C SER A 9 -6.26 8.70 -7.17
N ASP A 10 -6.38 10.01 -7.41
CA ASP A 10 -6.05 11.03 -6.40
C ASP A 10 -7.15 11.12 -5.33
N VAL A 11 -8.37 10.75 -5.69
CA VAL A 11 -9.56 10.85 -4.83
C VAL A 11 -10.02 9.47 -4.34
N TRP A 12 -9.97 8.45 -5.20
CA TRP A 12 -10.56 7.14 -4.95
C TRP A 12 -9.48 6.06 -4.99
N VAL A 13 -9.38 5.28 -3.92
CA VAL A 13 -8.33 4.28 -3.72
C VAL A 13 -8.91 2.96 -3.21
N ASN A 14 -8.22 1.85 -3.49
CA ASN A 14 -8.55 0.57 -2.86
C ASN A 14 -7.98 0.50 -1.42
N GLN A 15 -8.33 -0.57 -0.68
CA GLN A 15 -7.89 -0.74 0.71
C GLN A 15 -6.37 -0.86 0.83
N THR A 16 -5.68 -1.46 -0.14
CA THR A 16 -4.21 -1.55 -0.15
C THR A 16 -3.57 -0.17 -0.23
N ALA A 17 -4.02 0.67 -1.16
CA ALA A 17 -3.50 2.02 -1.33
C ALA A 17 -3.87 2.96 -0.16
N LEU A 18 -5.03 2.74 0.47
CA LEU A 18 -5.37 3.42 1.71
C LEU A 18 -4.43 2.99 2.86
N GLY A 19 -4.20 1.69 3.01
CA GLY A 19 -3.35 1.09 4.04
C GLY A 19 -1.92 1.58 4.04
N LYS A 20 -1.34 1.82 2.85
CA LYS A 20 -0.01 2.42 2.71
C LYS A 20 0.16 3.71 3.50
N GLN A 21 -0.87 4.56 3.58
CA GLN A 21 -0.80 5.85 4.29
C GLN A 21 -0.72 5.69 5.81
N PHE A 22 -1.06 4.52 6.36
CA PHE A 22 -1.09 4.24 7.79
C PHE A 22 -0.14 3.09 8.16
N GLY A 23 0.65 2.57 7.20
CA GLY A 23 1.48 1.39 7.43
C GLY A 23 0.68 0.11 7.70
N LEU A 24 -0.58 0.05 7.24
CA LEU A 24 -1.51 -1.05 7.49
C LEU A 24 -1.70 -1.92 6.24
N SER A 25 -1.94 -3.22 6.46
CA SER A 25 -2.35 -4.12 5.39
C SER A 25 -3.79 -3.83 4.94
N ALA A 26 -4.17 -4.30 3.75
CA ALA A 26 -5.55 -4.19 3.28
C ALA A 26 -6.55 -4.88 4.24
N VAL A 27 -6.14 -5.98 4.87
CA VAL A 27 -6.95 -6.69 5.88
C VAL A 27 -7.15 -5.83 7.13
N ALA A 28 -6.08 -5.21 7.64
CA ALA A 28 -6.16 -4.32 8.80
C ALA A 28 -7.02 -3.08 8.51
N ILE A 29 -6.91 -2.50 7.30
CA ILE A 29 -7.83 -1.46 6.83
C ILE A 29 -9.26 -1.97 6.79
N GLY A 30 -9.48 -3.18 6.28
CA GLY A 30 -10.79 -3.81 6.29
C GLY A 30 -11.42 -3.88 7.69
N LYS A 31 -10.63 -4.22 8.70
CA LYS A 31 -11.05 -4.23 10.11
C LYS A 31 -11.35 -2.81 10.62
N LYS A 32 -10.48 -1.84 10.33
CA LYS A 32 -10.69 -0.43 10.70
C LYS A 32 -11.97 0.15 10.08
N LEU A 33 -12.27 -0.19 8.83
CA LEU A 33 -13.52 0.24 8.18
C LEU A 33 -14.76 -0.37 8.84
N LYS A 34 -14.67 -1.59 9.39
CA LYS A 34 -15.75 -2.17 10.21
C LYS A 34 -15.92 -1.41 11.53
N GLU A 35 -14.82 -1.14 12.23
CA GLU A 35 -14.81 -0.35 13.47
C GLU A 35 -15.42 1.05 13.27
N LEU A 36 -15.19 1.67 12.11
CA LEU A 36 -15.76 2.97 11.73
C LEU A 36 -17.23 2.90 11.23
N GLY A 37 -17.83 1.71 11.17
CA GLY A 37 -19.18 1.51 10.64
C GLY A 37 -19.33 1.76 9.13
N LEU A 38 -18.21 1.76 8.39
CA LEU A 38 -18.18 1.96 6.94
C LEU A 38 -18.22 0.63 6.17
N ARG A 39 -17.94 -0.49 6.83
CA ARG A 39 -17.95 -1.84 6.25
C ARG A 39 -18.73 -2.79 7.16
N GLY A 40 -19.62 -3.59 6.58
CA GLY A 40 -20.35 -4.62 7.31
C GLY A 40 -19.54 -5.89 7.53
N GLU A 41 -20.06 -6.79 8.37
CA GLU A 41 -19.42 -8.09 8.65
C GLU A 41 -19.26 -8.97 7.42
N ASN A 42 -20.21 -8.88 6.48
CA ASN A 42 -20.19 -9.51 5.17
C ASN A 42 -19.12 -8.96 4.21
N GLY A 43 -18.32 -7.99 4.66
CA GLY A 43 -17.24 -7.41 3.89
C GLY A 43 -17.67 -6.37 2.85
N LYS A 44 -18.96 -6.06 2.73
CA LYS A 44 -19.49 -5.02 1.84
C LYS A 44 -19.52 -3.66 2.54
N PRO A 45 -19.47 -2.53 1.81
CA PRO A 45 -19.71 -1.21 2.40
C PRO A 45 -21.09 -1.13 3.02
N THR A 46 -21.24 -0.35 4.09
CA THR A 46 -22.55 -0.03 4.67
C THR A 46 -23.30 0.98 3.82
N ASP A 47 -24.62 1.08 3.99
CA ASP A 47 -25.41 2.11 3.32
C ASP A 47 -24.88 3.50 3.59
N ARG A 48 -24.48 3.75 4.84
CA ARG A 48 -23.79 4.98 5.26
C ARG A 48 -22.56 5.28 4.40
N ALA A 49 -21.70 4.28 4.15
CA ALA A 49 -20.50 4.48 3.36
C ALA A 49 -20.82 4.86 1.91
N LEU A 50 -21.92 4.36 1.35
CA LEU A 50 -22.37 4.67 -0.02
C LEU A 50 -23.08 6.02 -0.09
N SER A 51 -24.03 6.28 0.83
CA SER A 51 -24.85 7.50 0.84
C SER A 51 -24.04 8.74 1.20
N GLU A 52 -23.06 8.61 2.10
CA GLU A 52 -22.15 9.69 2.47
C GLU A 52 -20.88 9.70 1.61
N GLU A 53 -20.83 8.98 0.48
CA GLU A 53 -19.70 9.01 -0.47
C GLU A 53 -18.30 8.68 0.14
N TYR A 54 -18.25 7.88 1.22
CA TYR A 54 -16.98 7.30 1.69
C TYR A 54 -16.52 6.17 0.79
N CYS A 55 -17.45 5.51 0.11
CA CYS A 55 -17.21 4.39 -0.76
C CYS A 55 -18.08 4.51 -2.02
N LYS A 56 -17.57 3.97 -3.13
CA LYS A 56 -18.37 3.73 -4.32
C LYS A 56 -18.01 2.38 -4.95
N SER A 57 -18.96 1.80 -5.65
CA SER A 57 -18.74 0.60 -6.45
C SER A 57 -18.25 0.99 -7.86
N THR A 58 -17.24 0.29 -8.33
CA THR A 58 -16.81 0.26 -9.72
C THR A 58 -16.86 -1.18 -10.19
N PRO A 59 -17.60 -1.54 -11.24
CA PRO A 59 -17.64 -2.93 -11.71
C PRO A 59 -16.29 -3.34 -12.29
N LEU A 60 -15.88 -4.58 -12.04
CA LEU A 60 -14.82 -5.26 -12.76
C LEU A 60 -15.33 -5.70 -14.14
N LYS A 61 -14.43 -6.25 -14.98
CA LYS A 61 -14.76 -6.69 -16.34
C LYS A 61 -15.87 -7.75 -16.40
N ASP A 62 -15.98 -8.56 -15.35
CA ASP A 62 -16.99 -9.61 -15.15
C ASP A 62 -18.27 -9.12 -14.48
N GLY A 63 -18.37 -7.82 -14.18
CA GLY A 63 -19.49 -7.21 -13.45
C GLY A 63 -19.38 -7.32 -11.92
N THR A 64 -18.36 -7.97 -11.38
CA THR A 64 -18.15 -8.07 -9.93
C THR A 64 -17.92 -6.68 -9.33
N PRO A 65 -18.66 -6.27 -8.28
CA PRO A 65 -18.44 -4.99 -7.62
C PRO A 65 -17.03 -4.89 -7.00
N PHE A 66 -16.28 -3.85 -7.40
CA PHE A 66 -15.04 -3.46 -6.75
C PHE A 66 -15.23 -2.14 -6.00
N PHE A 67 -14.91 -2.13 -4.72
CA PHE A 67 -15.20 -0.98 -3.86
C PHE A 67 -13.99 -0.05 -3.74
N MET A 68 -14.20 1.21 -4.13
CA MET A 68 -13.22 2.28 -4.06
C MET A 68 -13.59 3.24 -2.93
N TRP A 69 -12.61 3.56 -2.09
CA TRP A 69 -12.76 4.37 -0.89
C TRP A 69 -12.28 5.80 -1.14
N HIS A 70 -13.01 6.78 -0.63
CA HIS A 70 -12.66 8.18 -0.75
C HIS A 70 -11.45 8.49 0.14
N LYS A 71 -10.30 8.69 -0.49
CA LYS A 71 -8.98 8.82 0.16
C LYS A 71 -8.98 9.82 1.31
N LYS A 72 -9.42 11.05 1.06
CA LYS A 72 -9.42 12.13 2.06
C LYS A 72 -10.38 11.84 3.24
N LYS A 73 -11.67 11.68 2.95
CA LYS A 73 -12.72 11.44 3.96
C LYS A 73 -12.43 10.25 4.87
N VAL A 74 -11.97 9.13 4.29
CA VAL A 74 -11.64 7.95 5.09
C VAL A 74 -10.36 8.16 5.91
N SER A 75 -9.34 8.83 5.36
CA SER A 75 -8.14 9.19 6.12
C SER A 75 -8.47 10.09 7.32
N GLU A 76 -9.35 11.07 7.15
CA GLU A 76 -9.78 11.96 8.24
C GLU A 76 -10.47 11.16 9.36
N LEU A 77 -11.45 10.31 9.04
CA LEU A 77 -12.09 9.43 10.04
C LEU A 77 -11.11 8.49 10.73
N MET A 78 -10.13 7.95 10.00
CA MET A 78 -9.10 7.11 10.60
C MET A 78 -8.25 7.90 11.59
N GLN A 79 -7.86 9.13 11.25
CA GLN A 79 -7.12 10.02 12.15
C GLN A 79 -7.94 10.41 13.38
N ASP A 80 -9.22 10.71 13.20
CA ASP A 80 -10.14 11.01 14.31
C ASP A 80 -10.33 9.81 15.25
N SER A 81 -10.19 8.58 14.74
CA SER A 81 -10.16 7.34 15.54
C SER A 81 -8.78 7.01 16.16
N GLY A 82 -7.82 7.94 16.07
CA GLY A 82 -6.48 7.82 16.66
C GLY A 82 -5.45 7.10 15.80
N GLN A 83 -5.71 6.86 14.51
CA GLN A 83 -4.70 6.28 13.62
C GLN A 83 -3.76 7.35 13.08
N GLU A 84 -2.46 7.16 13.31
CA GLU A 84 -1.45 8.08 12.79
C GLU A 84 -1.17 7.83 11.31
N LYS A 85 -1.20 8.93 10.55
CA LYS A 85 -0.83 8.90 9.13
C LYS A 85 0.68 9.02 8.99
N LEU A 86 1.28 8.12 8.22
CA LEU A 86 2.69 8.17 7.89
C LEU A 86 3.02 9.38 7.01
N ASN A 87 4.19 9.95 7.22
CA ASN A 87 4.76 10.92 6.28
C ASN A 87 5.18 10.22 4.97
N SER A 88 5.37 11.01 3.91
CA SER A 88 5.69 10.48 2.58
C SER A 88 7.00 9.68 2.52
N GLN A 89 7.99 10.03 3.35
CA GLN A 89 9.26 9.34 3.42
C GLN A 89 9.10 7.94 4.03
N GLU A 90 8.38 7.82 5.15
CA GLU A 90 8.13 6.54 5.82
C GLU A 90 7.24 5.62 4.97
N VAL A 91 6.28 6.17 4.23
CA VAL A 91 5.56 5.39 3.19
C VAL A 91 6.55 4.83 2.18
N LYS A 92 7.48 5.65 1.68
CA LYS A 92 8.45 5.21 0.66
C LYS A 92 9.44 4.18 1.20
N VAL A 93 9.91 4.32 2.45
CA VAL A 93 10.74 3.32 3.14
C VAL A 93 10.04 1.96 3.13
N ARG A 94 8.76 1.92 3.54
CA ARG A 94 7.99 0.67 3.62
C ARG A 94 7.76 0.06 2.25
N GLU A 95 7.47 0.87 1.23
CA GLU A 95 7.35 0.38 -0.15
C GLU A 95 8.65 -0.22 -0.68
N LEU A 96 9.81 0.38 -0.37
CA LEU A 96 11.11 -0.14 -0.77
C LEU A 96 11.45 -1.43 -0.01
N ALA A 97 11.15 -1.50 1.29
CA ALA A 97 11.29 -2.72 2.08
C ALA A 97 10.39 -3.86 1.56
N ASP A 98 9.13 -3.57 1.24
CA ASP A 98 8.20 -4.55 0.64
C ASP A 98 8.71 -5.05 -0.72
N ALA A 99 9.25 -4.15 -1.55
CA ALA A 99 9.82 -4.50 -2.84
C ALA A 99 11.06 -5.39 -2.67
N TRP A 100 11.93 -5.07 -1.72
CA TRP A 100 13.12 -5.87 -1.41
C TRP A 100 12.78 -7.29 -0.97
N VAL A 101 11.83 -7.42 -0.03
CA VAL A 101 11.34 -8.73 0.42
C VAL A 101 10.76 -9.54 -0.74
N ARG A 102 9.97 -8.89 -1.61
CA ARG A 102 9.38 -9.54 -2.79
C ARG A 102 10.45 -10.08 -3.72
N ILE A 103 11.45 -9.26 -4.06
CA ILE A 103 12.50 -9.64 -5.00
C ILE A 103 13.37 -10.75 -4.43
N ASN A 104 13.72 -10.70 -3.15
CA ASN A 104 14.43 -11.80 -2.51
C ASN A 104 13.64 -13.10 -2.60
N LYS A 105 12.32 -13.07 -2.36
CA LYS A 105 11.49 -14.26 -2.50
C LYS A 105 11.48 -14.79 -3.95
N GLN A 106 11.30 -13.91 -4.93
CA GLN A 106 11.33 -14.29 -6.35
C GLN A 106 12.67 -14.91 -6.75
N PHE A 107 13.78 -14.38 -6.22
CA PHE A 107 15.11 -14.94 -6.43
C PHE A 107 15.26 -16.35 -5.84
N GLN A 108 14.73 -16.61 -4.64
CA GLN A 108 14.75 -17.94 -4.03
C GLN A 108 13.86 -18.96 -4.78
N ASP A 109 12.76 -18.49 -5.35
CA ASP A 109 11.82 -19.33 -6.11
C ASP A 109 12.28 -19.55 -7.57
N ALA A 110 13.28 -18.82 -8.06
CA ALA A 110 13.75 -18.90 -9.44
C ALA A 110 14.47 -20.23 -9.71
N VAL A 111 14.15 -20.86 -10.84
CA VAL A 111 14.69 -22.19 -11.22
C VAL A 111 15.92 -22.05 -12.14
N SER A 112 16.68 -20.95 -12.00
CA SER A 112 17.81 -20.49 -12.83
C SER A 112 17.48 -19.86 -14.19
N GLY A 113 18.37 -19.00 -14.67
CA GLY A 113 18.31 -18.38 -16.00
C GLY A 113 17.74 -16.97 -15.99
N ILE A 114 16.84 -16.68 -16.93
CA ILE A 114 16.31 -15.32 -17.20
C ILE A 114 15.60 -14.72 -15.96
N GLU A 115 14.95 -15.55 -15.14
CA GLU A 115 14.24 -15.09 -13.94
C GLU A 115 15.18 -14.50 -12.89
N GLU A 116 16.37 -15.09 -12.71
CA GLU A 116 17.41 -14.58 -11.80
C GLU A 116 17.95 -13.23 -12.29
N GLU A 117 18.18 -13.09 -13.60
CA GLU A 117 18.67 -11.86 -14.21
C GLU A 117 17.69 -10.69 -14.02
N ILE A 118 16.39 -10.94 -14.24
CA ILE A 118 15.33 -9.96 -13.97
C ILE A 118 15.31 -9.56 -12.49
N CYS A 119 15.39 -10.54 -11.58
CA CYS A 119 15.43 -10.25 -10.14
C CYS A 119 16.65 -9.39 -9.77
N PHE A 120 17.81 -9.64 -10.37
CA PHE A 120 19.03 -8.89 -10.13
C PHE A 120 18.96 -7.45 -10.64
N GLU A 121 18.39 -7.22 -11.82
CA GLU A 121 18.18 -5.86 -12.35
C GLU A 121 17.19 -5.06 -11.49
N GLU A 122 16.06 -5.68 -11.10
CA GLU A 122 15.09 -5.04 -10.22
C GLU A 122 15.69 -4.73 -8.84
N ALA A 123 16.49 -5.64 -8.27
CA ALA A 123 17.20 -5.40 -7.01
C ALA A 123 18.12 -4.18 -7.11
N LYS A 124 18.91 -4.06 -8.19
CA LYS A 124 19.80 -2.90 -8.41
C LYS A 124 19.05 -1.58 -8.47
N GLU A 125 17.91 -1.53 -9.14
CA GLU A 125 17.11 -0.31 -9.21
C GLU A 125 16.48 0.06 -7.85
N ILE A 126 16.10 -0.94 -7.04
CA ILE A 126 15.66 -0.69 -5.65
C ILE A 126 16.82 -0.14 -4.82
N GLU A 127 18.00 -0.75 -4.85
CA GLU A 127 19.17 -0.25 -4.10
C GLU A 127 19.53 1.17 -4.50
N LYS A 128 19.58 1.44 -5.80
CA LYS A 128 19.88 2.77 -6.35
C LYS A 128 18.87 3.80 -5.86
N GLU A 129 17.59 3.46 -5.79
CA GLU A 129 16.56 4.34 -5.27
C GLU A 129 16.70 4.58 -3.76
N VAL A 130 17.01 3.54 -2.99
CA VAL A 130 17.26 3.63 -1.54
C VAL A 130 18.47 4.53 -1.26
N LYS A 131 19.58 4.33 -1.97
CA LYS A 131 20.81 5.13 -1.89
C LYS A 131 20.56 6.59 -2.28
N ARG A 132 19.89 6.82 -3.42
CA ARG A 132 19.55 8.16 -3.91
C ARG A 132 18.76 8.98 -2.89
N ARG A 133 17.93 8.33 -2.08
CA ARG A 133 17.10 8.97 -1.06
C ARG A 133 17.71 8.98 0.34
N ASN A 134 18.91 8.40 0.52
CA ASN A 134 19.56 8.22 1.81
C ASN A 134 18.66 7.46 2.82
N LEU A 135 18.05 6.36 2.39
CA LEU A 135 17.11 5.56 3.18
C LEU A 135 17.64 4.19 3.62
N THR A 136 18.91 3.88 3.35
CA THR A 136 19.50 2.54 3.59
C THR A 136 19.25 2.05 5.01
N ASP A 137 19.65 2.83 6.02
CA ASP A 137 19.52 2.44 7.43
C ASP A 137 18.06 2.19 7.82
N ARG A 138 17.17 3.10 7.42
CA ARG A 138 15.75 3.04 7.78
C ARG A 138 15.04 1.87 7.08
N VAL A 139 15.38 1.56 5.84
CA VAL A 139 14.85 0.37 5.15
C VAL A 139 15.36 -0.90 5.81
N ASN A 140 16.65 -0.98 6.14
CA ASN A 140 17.23 -2.13 6.82
C ASN A 140 16.66 -2.34 8.23
N GLU A 141 16.31 -1.27 8.94
CA GLU A 141 15.59 -1.33 10.22
C GLU A 141 14.22 -2.01 10.06
N ILE A 142 13.42 -1.59 9.07
CA ILE A 142 12.12 -2.22 8.78
C ILE A 142 12.30 -3.71 8.40
N LEU A 143 13.34 -4.04 7.64
CA LEU A 143 13.63 -5.43 7.28
C LEU A 143 14.00 -6.27 8.53
N ARG A 144 14.77 -5.71 9.46
CA ARG A 144 15.11 -6.35 10.75
C ARG A 144 13.87 -6.58 11.61
N ASP A 145 13.01 -5.58 11.75
CA ASP A 145 11.74 -5.69 12.52
C ASP A 145 10.84 -6.80 11.98
N ARG A 146 10.89 -7.02 10.66
CA ARG A 146 10.14 -8.07 9.97
C ARG A 146 10.83 -9.43 9.99
N LYS A 147 12.00 -9.54 10.64
CA LYS A 147 12.83 -10.76 10.68
C LYS A 147 13.15 -11.29 9.28
N PHE A 148 13.45 -10.38 8.36
CA PHE A 148 13.85 -10.74 7.01
C PHE A 148 15.14 -11.57 7.00
N GLU A 149 15.13 -12.71 6.31
CA GLU A 149 16.25 -13.68 6.30
C GLU A 149 17.20 -13.52 5.10
N GLY A 150 16.92 -12.60 4.18
CA GLY A 150 17.77 -12.32 3.03
C GLY A 150 18.85 -11.28 3.30
N THR A 151 19.62 -10.94 2.26
CA THR A 151 20.68 -9.93 2.33
C THR A 151 20.09 -8.53 2.50
N PHE A 152 20.62 -7.76 3.45
CA PHE A 152 20.25 -6.36 3.65
C PHE A 152 20.83 -5.45 2.55
N ILE A 153 20.23 -4.27 2.37
CA ILE A 153 20.68 -3.30 1.38
C ILE A 153 22.01 -2.69 1.83
N ALA A 154 23.03 -2.76 0.98
CA ALA A 154 24.35 -2.16 1.21
C ALA A 154 24.38 -0.66 0.87
#